data_AF-A0A3E2CK05-F1
#
_entry.id   AF-A0A3E2CK05-F1
#
_cell.length_a   1.000
_cell.length_b   1.000
_cell.length_c   1.000
_cell.angle_alpha   90.00
_cell.angle_beta   90.00
_cell.angle_gamma   90.00
#
_symmetry.space_group_name_H-M   'P 1'
#
loop_
_entity.id
_entity.type
_entity.pdbx_description
1 polymer ?
#
loop_
_entity_poly.entity_id
_entity_poly.type
_entity_poly.pdbx_seq_one_letter_code
_entity_poly.pdbx_strand_id
1 'polypeptide(L)'
;MVNSVDSVKDSEDIKNNEKSMLMLNDAAQSAAKLTELWPLTEARHLDNDAKYAENLEVRSMRAIARILTNLDVTVPDAEFVYEGADEIPGRPQEIVDALLAAADAYDNMDSCYEPNYDEPEEEILENSNNINSIFSKIASHSAEDSNAINAAADTLNVEGNWSINNIDFAINYAKQMVSCYENKSLETQKIIVVLSLLTNLIKKTNEICETLPIFLYINEICECAGLPRMMFKDAQWREIVDCVRNSSDKCNCDISALVNFISPLLISEWEKHREDVLWDPEVAKKLAKEEDDRKSREALAAKFAHVEGNKESTQALD
;
A
#
# COMPACT_ATOMS: atom_id res chain seq x y z
N MET A 1 -46.39 1.38 11.13
CA MET A 1 -45.52 0.92 10.03
C MET A 1 -44.17 1.65 9.95
N VAL A 2 -43.86 2.61 10.84
CA VAL A 2 -42.58 3.35 10.82
C VAL A 2 -41.45 2.62 11.56
N ASN A 3 -41.76 1.83 12.60
CA ASN A 3 -40.74 1.21 13.47
C ASN A 3 -39.93 0.04 12.87
N SER A 4 -40.31 -0.51 11.71
CA SER A 4 -39.65 -1.70 11.15
C SER A 4 -38.54 -1.37 10.15
N VAL A 5 -38.52 -0.16 9.61
CA VAL A 5 -37.50 0.28 8.64
C VAL A 5 -36.28 0.82 9.39
N ASP A 6 -36.51 1.59 10.45
CA ASP A 6 -35.44 2.12 11.31
C ASP A 6 -34.68 0.97 12.03
N SER A 7 -35.39 -0.07 12.51
CA SER A 7 -34.74 -1.22 13.18
C SER A 7 -33.90 -2.10 12.26
N VAL A 8 -34.24 -2.16 10.96
CA VAL A 8 -33.47 -2.92 9.97
C VAL A 8 -32.22 -2.13 9.56
N LYS A 9 -32.35 -0.81 9.40
CA LYS A 9 -31.23 0.08 9.08
C LYS A 9 -30.20 0.11 10.21
N ASP A 10 -30.65 0.25 11.46
CA ASP A 10 -29.77 0.19 12.64
C ASP A 10 -29.02 -1.15 12.74
N SER A 11 -29.67 -2.27 12.38
CA SER A 11 -29.02 -3.59 12.37
C SER A 11 -27.98 -3.74 11.25
N GLU A 12 -28.16 -3.09 10.12
CA GLU A 12 -27.26 -3.17 8.96
C GLU A 12 -26.04 -2.27 9.17
N ASP A 13 -26.25 -1.09 9.75
CA ASP A 13 -25.19 -0.17 10.15
C ASP A 13 -24.28 -0.79 11.23
N ILE A 14 -24.84 -1.51 12.21
CA ILE A 14 -24.06 -2.25 13.22
C ILE A 14 -23.19 -3.34 12.58
N LYS A 15 -23.76 -4.16 11.69
CA LYS A 15 -23.01 -5.24 11.00
C LYS A 15 -21.90 -4.68 10.12
N ASN A 16 -22.16 -3.59 9.42
CA ASN A 16 -21.16 -2.92 8.58
C ASN A 16 -20.02 -2.35 9.43
N ASN A 17 -20.32 -1.78 10.60
CA ASN A 17 -19.30 -1.29 11.52
C ASN A 17 -18.45 -2.44 12.09
N GLU A 18 -19.08 -3.54 12.54
CA GLU A 18 -18.38 -4.73 13.01
C GLU A 18 -17.44 -5.32 11.94
N LYS A 19 -17.91 -5.42 10.69
CA LYS A 19 -17.10 -5.87 9.56
C LYS A 19 -15.89 -4.95 9.34
N SER A 20 -16.11 -3.64 9.32
CA SER A 20 -15.05 -2.64 9.09
C SER A 20 -13.98 -2.74 10.17
N MET A 21 -14.40 -2.92 11.43
CA MET A 21 -13.49 -3.11 12.56
C MET A 21 -12.68 -4.40 12.46
N LEU A 22 -13.27 -5.49 11.99
CA LEU A 22 -12.54 -6.75 11.75
C LEU A 22 -11.47 -6.56 10.67
N MET A 23 -11.84 -5.99 9.52
CA MET A 23 -10.91 -5.73 8.41
C MET A 23 -9.75 -4.82 8.83
N LEU A 24 -10.03 -3.80 9.65
CA LEU A 24 -9.02 -2.91 10.20
C LEU A 24 -8.04 -3.63 11.14
N ASN A 25 -8.57 -4.48 12.02
CA ASN A 25 -7.73 -5.27 12.93
C ASN A 25 -6.85 -6.27 12.17
N ASP A 26 -7.38 -6.90 11.11
CA ASP A 26 -6.61 -7.84 10.28
C ASP A 26 -5.46 -7.11 9.54
N ALA A 27 -5.72 -5.91 9.01
CA ALA A 27 -4.69 -5.05 8.45
C ALA A 27 -3.63 -4.67 9.49
N ALA A 28 -4.04 -4.22 10.68
CA ALA A 28 -3.14 -3.89 11.77
C ALA A 28 -2.25 -5.07 12.19
N GLN A 29 -2.79 -6.30 12.21
CA GLN A 29 -2.01 -7.52 12.47
C GLN A 29 -1.01 -7.83 11.36
N SER A 30 -1.39 -7.63 10.10
CA SER A 30 -0.48 -7.82 8.96
C SER A 30 0.69 -6.83 9.03
N ALA A 31 0.41 -5.55 9.31
CA ALA A 31 1.45 -4.54 9.56
C ALA A 31 2.38 -4.95 10.70
N ALA A 32 1.83 -5.32 11.86
CA ALA A 32 2.63 -5.74 13.02
C ALA A 32 3.56 -6.92 12.70
N LYS A 33 3.06 -7.96 12.01
CA LYS A 33 3.84 -9.15 11.62
C LYS A 33 4.97 -8.85 10.65
N LEU A 34 4.80 -7.82 9.82
CA LEU A 34 5.83 -7.33 8.92
C LEU A 34 6.87 -6.54 9.73
N THR A 35 6.45 -5.52 10.48
CA THR A 35 7.33 -4.68 11.30
C THR A 35 8.15 -5.48 12.32
N GLU A 36 7.62 -6.59 12.86
CA GLU A 36 8.35 -7.50 13.76
C GLU A 36 9.63 -8.10 13.15
N LEU A 37 9.77 -8.10 11.81
CA LEU A 37 11.01 -8.56 11.17
C LEU A 37 12.21 -7.66 11.49
N TRP A 38 11.99 -6.38 11.81
CA TRP A 38 13.07 -5.44 12.08
C TRP A 38 13.54 -5.47 13.55
N PRO A 39 14.84 -5.24 13.81
CA PRO A 39 15.89 -4.99 12.82
C PRO A 39 16.30 -6.26 12.06
N LEU A 40 16.43 -6.14 10.74
CA LEU A 40 16.90 -7.24 9.89
C LEU A 40 18.38 -7.50 10.14
N THR A 41 18.74 -8.75 10.46
CA THR A 41 20.12 -9.13 10.81
C THR A 41 20.78 -10.05 9.77
N GLU A 42 20.00 -10.73 8.94
CA GLU A 42 20.52 -11.56 7.84
C GLU A 42 20.73 -10.70 6.59
N ALA A 43 21.93 -10.75 6.00
CA ALA A 43 22.27 -10.04 4.77
C ALA A 43 21.27 -10.30 3.64
N ARG A 44 20.80 -11.55 3.51
CA ARG A 44 19.77 -11.92 2.51
C ARG A 44 18.45 -11.18 2.74
N HIS A 45 18.01 -11.04 3.99
CA HIS A 45 16.76 -10.31 4.27
C HIS A 45 16.92 -8.81 3.97
N LEU A 46 18.10 -8.24 4.25
CA LEU A 46 18.42 -6.86 3.89
C LEU A 46 18.41 -6.66 2.36
N ASP A 47 19.05 -7.55 1.60
CA ASP A 47 19.07 -7.48 0.13
C ASP A 47 17.65 -7.63 -0.46
N ASN A 48 16.86 -8.55 0.10
CA ASN A 48 15.47 -8.75 -0.31
C ASN A 48 14.60 -7.52 -0.03
N ASP A 49 14.76 -6.88 1.14
CA ASP A 49 14.03 -5.67 1.51
C ASP A 49 14.41 -4.48 0.63
N ALA A 50 15.70 -4.31 0.35
CA ALA A 50 16.18 -3.31 -0.61
C ALA A 50 15.55 -3.54 -2.00
N LYS A 51 15.47 -4.79 -2.46
CA LYS A 51 14.82 -5.12 -3.73
C LYS A 51 13.32 -4.84 -3.71
N TYR A 52 12.64 -5.07 -2.58
CA TYR A 52 11.24 -4.70 -2.43
C TYR A 52 11.06 -3.18 -2.54
N ALA A 53 11.94 -2.37 -1.93
CA ALA A 53 11.89 -0.92 -2.00
C ALA A 53 12.06 -0.41 -3.45
N GLU A 54 13.05 -0.91 -4.20
CA GLU A 54 13.20 -0.60 -5.63
C GLU A 54 11.93 -0.96 -6.42
N ASN A 55 11.36 -2.14 -6.18
CA ASN A 55 10.13 -2.59 -6.85
C ASN A 55 8.91 -1.73 -6.46
N LEU A 56 8.86 -1.22 -5.24
CA LEU A 56 7.80 -0.31 -4.78
C LEU A 56 7.85 1.01 -5.55
N GLU A 57 9.04 1.57 -5.75
CA GLU A 57 9.26 2.79 -6.50
C GLU A 57 8.85 2.63 -7.98
N VAL A 58 9.32 1.58 -8.65
CA VAL A 58 8.93 1.26 -10.04
C VAL A 58 7.41 1.12 -10.18
N ARG A 59 6.76 0.45 -9.21
CA ARG A 59 5.30 0.32 -9.20
C ARG A 59 4.60 1.66 -9.00
N SER A 60 5.17 2.55 -8.18
CA SER A 60 4.68 3.90 -7.91
C SER A 60 4.77 4.79 -9.14
N MET A 61 5.95 4.85 -9.78
CA MET A 61 6.18 5.55 -11.05
C MET A 61 5.16 5.11 -12.11
N ARG A 62 4.99 3.79 -12.26
CA ARG A 62 4.05 3.23 -13.22
C ARG A 62 2.60 3.60 -12.93
N ALA A 63 2.17 3.58 -11.67
CA ALA A 63 0.80 3.95 -11.30
C ALA A 63 0.53 5.42 -11.61
N ILE A 64 1.47 6.30 -11.27
CA ILE A 64 1.43 7.75 -11.55
C ILE A 64 1.35 8.00 -13.06
N ALA A 65 2.27 7.43 -13.84
CA ALA A 65 2.31 7.63 -15.29
C ALA A 65 1.02 7.16 -15.98
N ARG A 66 0.41 6.06 -15.52
CA ARG A 66 -0.91 5.61 -16.01
C ARG A 66 -2.03 6.57 -15.68
N ILE A 67 -2.01 7.20 -14.52
CA ILE A 67 -3.03 8.17 -14.13
C ILE A 67 -2.89 9.46 -14.93
N LEU A 68 -1.66 9.96 -15.09
CA LEU A 68 -1.36 11.17 -15.86
C LEU A 68 -1.75 11.04 -17.34
N THR A 69 -1.29 9.97 -17.98
CA THR A 69 -1.39 9.82 -19.45
C THR A 69 -2.65 9.10 -19.89
N ASN A 70 -3.27 8.31 -19.01
CA ASN A 70 -4.31 7.31 -19.36
C ASN A 70 -3.86 6.31 -20.45
N LEU A 71 -2.55 6.13 -20.64
CA LEU A 71 -1.97 5.16 -21.57
C LEU A 71 -1.62 3.84 -20.87
N ASP A 72 -1.48 2.78 -21.66
CA ASP A 72 -1.01 1.49 -21.15
C ASP A 72 0.51 1.53 -20.93
N VAL A 73 0.94 1.91 -19.72
CA VAL A 73 2.34 1.85 -19.28
C VAL A 73 2.63 0.47 -18.69
N THR A 74 3.59 -0.26 -19.23
CA THR A 74 3.94 -1.63 -18.81
C THR A 74 4.96 -1.61 -17.68
N VAL A 75 5.18 -2.76 -17.01
CA VAL A 75 6.23 -2.88 -16.00
C VAL A 75 7.62 -2.68 -16.62
N PRO A 76 7.96 -3.30 -17.78
CA PRO A 76 9.22 -3.03 -18.46
C PRO A 76 9.45 -1.57 -18.82
N ASP A 77 8.40 -0.81 -19.16
CA ASP A 77 8.58 0.63 -19.43
C ASP A 77 9.09 1.36 -18.18
N ALA A 78 8.49 1.10 -17.03
CA ALA A 78 8.86 1.73 -15.76
C ALA A 78 10.22 1.27 -15.26
N GLU A 79 10.54 -0.02 -15.37
CA GLU A 79 11.87 -0.57 -15.02
C GLU A 79 12.97 0.07 -15.88
N PHE A 80 12.74 0.20 -17.19
CA PHE A 80 13.75 0.74 -18.10
C PHE A 80 14.02 2.23 -17.82
N VAL A 81 12.99 3.02 -17.50
CA VAL A 81 13.17 4.42 -17.07
C VAL A 81 13.85 4.52 -15.71
N TYR A 82 13.48 3.66 -14.75
CA TYR A 82 14.14 3.57 -13.45
C TYR A 82 15.65 3.25 -13.57
N GLU A 83 16.02 2.41 -14.54
CA GLU A 83 17.42 2.12 -14.89
C GLU A 83 18.14 3.27 -15.64
N GLY A 84 17.46 4.39 -15.88
CA GLY A 84 18.03 5.62 -16.42
C GLY A 84 17.74 5.89 -17.90
N ALA A 85 16.76 5.21 -18.50
CA ALA A 85 16.38 5.48 -19.88
C ALA A 85 15.53 6.75 -20.03
N ASP A 86 15.91 7.59 -20.98
CA ASP A 86 15.20 8.82 -21.40
C ASP A 86 14.34 8.62 -22.66
N GLU A 87 14.51 7.49 -23.36
CA GLU A 87 13.72 7.10 -24.52
C GLU A 87 13.53 5.57 -24.57
N ILE A 88 12.35 5.11 -25.01
CA ILE A 88 12.07 3.68 -25.23
C ILE A 88 11.62 3.43 -26.67
N PRO A 89 12.38 2.65 -27.46
CA PRO A 89 12.01 2.33 -28.85
C PRO A 89 10.60 1.72 -28.97
N GLY A 90 9.76 2.36 -29.77
CA GLY A 90 8.40 1.89 -30.04
C GLY A 90 7.35 2.26 -28.98
N ARG A 91 7.72 3.07 -27.98
CA ARG A 91 6.79 3.60 -26.97
C ARG A 91 6.55 5.10 -27.20
N PRO A 92 5.36 5.63 -26.89
CA PRO A 92 5.11 7.06 -26.90
C PRO A 92 6.01 7.79 -25.91
N GLN A 93 6.61 8.91 -26.33
CA GLN A 93 7.48 9.70 -25.45
C GLN A 93 6.75 10.25 -24.22
N GLU A 94 5.46 10.57 -24.36
CA GLU A 94 4.62 11.01 -23.22
C GLU A 94 4.57 9.99 -22.07
N ILE A 95 4.72 8.68 -22.35
CA ILE A 95 4.84 7.66 -21.29
C ILE A 95 6.17 7.81 -20.55
N VAL A 96 7.25 7.99 -21.31
CA VAL A 96 8.61 8.10 -20.76
C VAL A 96 8.75 9.38 -19.95
N ASP A 97 8.26 10.50 -20.49
CA ASP A 97 8.25 11.80 -19.81
C ASP A 97 7.44 11.74 -18.50
N ALA A 98 6.28 11.06 -18.50
CA ALA A 98 5.48 10.87 -17.30
C ALA A 98 6.14 9.95 -16.27
N LEU A 99 6.91 8.94 -16.70
CA LEU A 99 7.69 8.08 -15.80
C LEU A 99 8.86 8.84 -15.18
N LEU A 100 9.59 9.65 -15.97
CA LEU A 100 10.67 10.51 -15.48
C LEU A 100 10.13 11.52 -14.46
N ALA A 101 9.04 12.21 -14.78
CA ALA A 101 8.38 13.11 -13.85
C ALA A 101 7.91 12.40 -12.57
N ALA A 102 7.48 11.14 -12.68
CA ALA A 102 7.09 10.35 -11.51
C ALA A 102 8.28 9.95 -10.63
N ALA A 103 9.45 9.66 -11.21
CA ALA A 103 10.68 9.41 -10.47
C ALA A 103 11.15 10.69 -9.76
N ASP A 104 11.25 11.80 -10.49
CA ASP A 104 11.64 13.09 -9.92
C ASP A 104 10.67 13.53 -8.80
N ALA A 105 9.36 13.26 -8.94
CA ALA A 105 8.37 13.55 -7.90
C ALA A 105 8.50 12.64 -6.67
N TYR A 106 8.93 11.39 -6.87
CA TYR A 106 9.23 10.47 -5.78
C TYR A 106 10.42 10.98 -4.97
N ASP A 107 11.50 11.39 -5.63
CA ASP A 107 12.70 11.96 -4.97
C ASP A 107 12.40 13.23 -4.16
N ASN A 108 11.46 14.05 -4.62
CA ASN A 108 11.06 15.25 -3.88
C ASN A 108 10.49 14.95 -2.47
N MET A 109 9.98 13.72 -2.24
CA MET A 109 9.42 13.31 -0.95
C MET A 109 10.46 13.05 0.12
N ASP A 110 11.72 12.81 -0.24
CA ASP A 110 12.82 12.58 0.72
C ASP A 110 12.99 13.75 1.71
N SER A 111 12.53 14.94 1.31
CA SER A 111 12.56 16.16 2.14
C SER A 111 11.55 16.19 3.29
N CYS A 112 10.56 15.28 3.33
CA CYS A 112 9.55 15.22 4.38
C CYS A 112 10.12 14.83 5.75
N TYR A 113 10.93 13.78 5.80
CA TYR A 113 11.43 13.20 7.06
C TYR A 113 12.90 12.79 6.94
N GLU A 114 13.79 13.76 6.66
CA GLU A 114 15.24 13.52 6.65
C GLU A 114 15.68 12.81 7.95
N PRO A 115 16.39 11.67 7.85
CA PRO A 115 16.85 10.96 9.04
C PRO A 115 17.78 11.82 9.88
N ASN A 116 17.39 12.07 11.14
CA ASN A 116 18.28 12.68 12.10
C ASN A 116 19.24 11.63 12.67
N TYR A 117 20.41 11.46 12.04
CA TYR A 117 21.42 10.49 12.46
C TYR A 117 22.04 10.76 13.84
N ASP A 118 21.75 11.92 14.44
CA ASP A 118 22.18 12.29 15.79
C ASP A 118 21.10 11.98 16.85
N GLU A 119 19.89 11.57 16.45
CA GLU A 119 18.81 11.19 17.37
C GLU A 119 19.10 9.80 17.99
N PRO A 120 19.09 9.67 19.34
CA PRO A 120 19.35 8.39 19.97
C PRO A 120 18.27 7.36 19.64
N GLU A 121 18.66 6.11 19.41
CA GLU A 121 17.78 5.00 19.03
C GLU A 121 16.59 4.81 19.98
N GLU A 122 16.78 5.10 21.28
CA GLU A 122 15.72 5.07 22.30
C GLU A 122 14.64 6.15 22.04
N GLU A 123 15.02 7.34 21.59
CA GLU A 123 14.09 8.44 21.28
C GLU A 123 13.31 8.15 19.98
N ILE A 124 13.97 7.54 18.98
CA ILE A 124 13.32 7.05 17.75
C ILE A 124 12.26 5.98 18.08
N LEU A 125 12.59 5.05 18.99
CA LEU A 125 11.68 3.99 19.43
C LEU A 125 10.50 4.54 20.27
N GLU A 126 10.76 5.52 21.15
CA GLU A 126 9.69 6.17 21.91
C GLU A 126 8.76 6.99 21.01
N ASN A 127 9.30 7.67 20.00
CA ASN A 127 8.55 8.49 19.06
C ASN A 127 7.62 7.67 18.16
N SER A 128 8.02 6.45 17.79
CA SER A 128 7.22 5.54 16.96
C SER A 128 6.21 4.67 17.75
N ASN A 129 6.33 4.59 19.08
CA ASN A 129 5.47 3.78 19.95
C ASN A 129 4.35 4.59 20.64
N ASN A 130 4.24 5.89 20.38
CA ASN A 130 3.24 6.75 21.01
C ASN A 130 2.53 7.62 19.96
N ILE A 131 1.21 7.50 19.89
CA ILE A 131 0.38 8.23 18.91
C ILE A 131 0.49 9.76 19.05
N ASN A 132 0.68 10.27 20.27
CA ASN A 132 0.85 11.71 20.51
C ASN A 132 2.22 12.20 20.04
N SER A 133 3.26 11.37 20.18
CA SER A 133 4.59 11.67 19.65
C SER A 133 4.56 11.68 18.12
N ILE A 134 3.90 10.70 17.49
CA ILE A 134 3.67 10.66 16.03
C ILE A 134 2.99 11.95 15.57
N PHE A 135 1.88 12.35 16.20
CA PHE A 135 1.20 13.60 15.85
C PHE A 135 2.06 14.85 16.05
N SER A 136 2.91 14.85 17.07
CA SER A 136 3.81 15.98 17.32
C SER A 136 4.90 16.07 16.26
N LYS A 137 5.42 14.93 15.80
CA LYS A 137 6.39 14.83 14.72
C LYS A 137 5.79 15.25 13.37
N ILE A 138 4.62 14.74 13.01
CA ILE A 138 3.94 15.16 11.76
C ILE A 138 3.66 16.68 11.81
N ALA A 139 3.16 17.19 12.94
CA ALA A 139 2.88 18.62 13.08
C ALA A 139 4.14 19.51 13.05
N SER A 140 5.30 19.01 13.47
CA SER A 140 6.55 19.76 13.38
C SER A 140 7.10 19.82 11.96
N HIS A 141 6.67 18.91 11.07
CA HIS A 141 7.08 18.83 9.67
C HIS A 141 6.04 19.40 8.70
N SER A 142 4.96 20.05 9.18
CA SER A 142 3.90 20.57 8.30
C SER A 142 4.41 21.51 7.19
N ALA A 143 5.53 22.22 7.41
CA ALA A 143 6.14 23.09 6.41
C ALA A 143 6.85 22.28 5.33
N GLU A 144 7.73 21.36 5.74
CA GLU A 144 8.46 20.41 4.92
C GLU A 144 7.49 19.57 4.08
N ASP A 145 6.46 18.99 4.72
CA ASP A 145 5.39 18.22 4.08
C ASP A 145 4.69 19.04 2.99
N SER A 146 4.29 20.28 3.29
CA SER A 146 3.63 21.13 2.29
C SER A 146 4.55 21.49 1.12
N ASN A 147 5.86 21.67 1.37
CA ASN A 147 6.84 21.95 0.34
C ASN A 147 7.09 20.74 -0.55
N ALA A 148 7.26 19.55 0.02
CA ALA A 148 7.47 18.30 -0.71
C ALA A 148 6.28 17.98 -1.62
N ILE A 149 5.05 18.10 -1.10
CA ILE A 149 3.82 17.89 -1.89
C ILE A 149 3.76 18.89 -3.06
N ASN A 150 4.12 20.17 -2.85
CA ASN A 150 4.15 21.15 -3.92
C ASN A 150 5.26 20.90 -4.94
N ALA A 151 6.45 20.50 -4.50
CA ALA A 151 7.57 20.16 -5.40
C ALA A 151 7.23 18.96 -6.29
N ALA A 152 6.61 17.93 -5.72
CA ALA A 152 6.06 16.81 -6.49
C ALA A 152 4.95 17.26 -7.44
N ALA A 153 4.05 18.16 -7.02
CA ALA A 153 3.01 18.70 -7.89
C ALA A 153 3.58 19.46 -9.10
N ASP A 154 4.58 20.32 -8.87
CA ASP A 154 5.27 21.08 -9.91
C ASP A 154 5.96 20.13 -10.92
N THR A 155 6.63 19.10 -10.42
CA THR A 155 7.32 18.09 -11.23
C THR A 155 6.35 17.28 -12.09
N LEU A 156 5.21 16.87 -11.50
CA LEU A 156 4.15 16.15 -12.21
C LEU A 156 3.29 17.05 -13.11
N ASN A 157 3.52 18.37 -13.06
CA ASN A 157 2.73 19.38 -13.77
C ASN A 157 1.22 19.26 -13.47
N VAL A 158 0.89 19.15 -12.18
CA VAL A 158 -0.49 19.10 -11.66
C VAL A 158 -0.75 20.24 -10.67
N GLU A 159 -2.01 20.49 -10.31
CA GLU A 159 -2.34 21.53 -9.34
C GLU A 159 -1.74 21.22 -7.98
N GLY A 160 -1.03 22.20 -7.42
CA GLY A 160 -0.45 22.19 -6.08
C GLY A 160 -1.08 23.26 -5.18
N ASN A 161 -0.24 24.10 -4.57
CA ASN A 161 -0.63 25.16 -3.64
C ASN A 161 -1.06 24.68 -2.24
N TRP A 162 -0.47 23.57 -1.79
CA TRP A 162 -0.60 23.10 -0.42
C TRP A 162 0.04 24.09 0.54
N SER A 163 -0.71 24.51 1.56
CA SER A 163 -0.20 25.32 2.65
C SER A 163 -0.09 24.52 3.94
N ILE A 164 0.73 25.00 4.87
CA ILE A 164 0.81 24.48 6.24
C ILE A 164 -0.59 24.33 6.86
N ASN A 165 -1.50 25.28 6.61
CA ASN A 165 -2.87 25.22 7.12
C ASN A 165 -3.67 24.03 6.56
N ASN A 166 -3.38 23.58 5.34
CA ASN A 166 -4.01 22.39 4.78
C ASN A 166 -3.56 21.13 5.53
N ILE A 167 -2.27 21.03 5.80
CA ILE A 167 -1.66 19.91 6.53
C ILE A 167 -2.16 19.90 7.98
N ASP A 168 -2.11 21.04 8.67
CA ASP A 168 -2.60 21.19 10.04
C ASP A 168 -4.09 20.85 10.18
N PHE A 169 -4.91 21.22 9.18
CA PHE A 169 -6.32 20.85 9.17
C PHE A 169 -6.52 19.34 9.04
N ALA A 170 -5.75 18.68 8.18
CA ALA A 170 -5.76 17.23 8.02
C ALA A 170 -5.28 16.52 9.31
N ILE A 171 -4.20 17.01 9.95
CA ILE A 171 -3.70 16.49 11.23
C ILE A 171 -4.77 16.60 12.33
N ASN A 172 -5.42 17.76 12.44
CA ASN A 172 -6.46 17.96 13.44
C ASN A 172 -7.70 17.08 13.20
N TYR A 173 -8.02 16.80 11.93
CA TYR A 173 -9.04 15.83 11.58
C TYR A 173 -8.63 14.41 11.99
N ALA A 174 -7.39 13.99 11.68
CA ALA A 174 -6.87 12.70 12.08
C ALA A 174 -6.84 12.50 13.61
N LYS A 175 -6.51 13.54 14.39
CA LYS A 175 -6.60 13.51 15.87
C LYS A 175 -8.01 13.22 16.36
N GLN A 176 -9.02 13.86 15.76
CA GLN A 176 -10.42 13.60 16.09
C GLN A 176 -10.82 12.16 15.74
N MET A 177 -10.41 11.67 14.57
CA MET A 177 -10.67 10.30 14.13
C MET A 177 -10.06 9.27 15.09
N VAL A 178 -8.77 9.40 15.40
CA VAL A 178 -8.05 8.49 16.30
C VAL A 178 -8.68 8.40 17.69
N SER A 179 -9.31 9.47 18.19
CA SER A 179 -10.01 9.44 19.49
C SER A 179 -11.14 8.40 19.55
N CYS A 180 -11.74 8.04 18.42
CA CYS A 180 -12.73 6.97 18.32
C CYS A 180 -12.11 5.55 18.39
N TYR A 181 -10.78 5.45 18.33
CA TYR A 181 -10.00 4.21 18.31
C TYR A 181 -8.97 4.14 19.45
N GLU A 182 -9.10 4.99 20.48
CA GLU A 182 -8.15 5.08 21.61
C GLU A 182 -7.94 3.76 22.36
N ASN A 183 -8.94 2.87 22.33
CA ASN A 183 -8.93 1.57 22.97
C ASN A 183 -8.45 0.42 22.06
N LYS A 184 -7.93 0.75 20.87
CA LYS A 184 -7.43 -0.22 19.89
C LYS A 184 -5.90 -0.28 19.92
N SER A 185 -5.34 -1.27 19.23
CA SER A 185 -3.89 -1.41 19.11
C SER A 185 -3.27 -0.17 18.48
N LEU A 186 -1.99 0.05 18.75
CA LEU A 186 -1.26 1.20 18.21
C LEU A 186 -1.23 1.16 16.67
N GLU A 187 -1.09 -0.01 16.07
CA GLU A 187 -1.09 -0.21 14.61
C GLU A 187 -2.43 0.19 13.99
N THR A 188 -3.54 -0.15 14.66
CA THR A 188 -4.87 0.32 14.26
C THR A 188 -4.94 1.85 14.30
N GLN A 189 -4.44 2.47 15.37
CA GLN A 189 -4.42 3.93 15.48
C GLN A 189 -3.55 4.57 14.38
N LYS A 190 -2.37 4.01 14.08
CA LYS A 190 -1.48 4.46 12.99
C LYS A 190 -2.16 4.38 11.62
N ILE A 191 -2.86 3.28 11.31
CA ILE A 191 -3.63 3.15 10.07
C ILE A 191 -4.71 4.24 10.00
N ILE A 192 -5.43 4.49 11.09
CA ILE A 192 -6.45 5.55 11.13
C ILE A 192 -5.83 6.94 10.90
N VAL A 193 -4.64 7.23 11.42
CA VAL A 193 -3.92 8.49 11.14
C VAL A 193 -3.71 8.66 9.64
N VAL A 194 -3.08 7.67 8.98
CA VAL A 194 -2.75 7.74 7.56
C VAL A 194 -4.01 7.88 6.71
N LEU A 195 -5.03 7.05 6.95
CA LEU A 195 -6.28 7.09 6.18
C LEU A 195 -7.07 8.39 6.38
N SER A 196 -7.01 8.99 7.58
CA SER A 196 -7.68 10.25 7.87
C SER A 196 -6.99 11.43 7.20
N LEU A 197 -5.65 11.45 7.19
CA LEU A 197 -4.85 12.42 6.44
C LEU A 197 -5.15 12.32 4.95
N LEU A 198 -5.02 11.11 4.38
CA LEU A 198 -5.35 10.79 2.99
C LEU A 198 -6.75 11.29 2.60
N THR A 199 -7.77 10.97 3.40
CA THR A 199 -9.16 11.38 3.16
C THR A 199 -9.29 12.90 3.08
N ASN A 200 -8.70 13.61 4.04
CA ASN A 200 -8.83 15.05 4.13
C ASN A 200 -8.12 15.77 2.99
N LEU A 201 -6.91 15.31 2.64
CA LEU A 201 -6.13 15.86 1.54
C LEU A 201 -6.82 15.58 0.20
N ILE A 202 -7.27 14.36 -0.09
CA ILE A 202 -8.00 14.06 -1.33
C ILE A 202 -9.24 14.94 -1.48
N LYS A 203 -10.00 15.21 -0.40
CA LYS A 203 -11.18 16.09 -0.44
C LYS A 203 -10.87 17.55 -0.86
N LYS A 204 -9.60 17.97 -0.83
CA LYS A 204 -9.16 19.31 -1.28
C LYS A 204 -8.83 19.36 -2.77
N THR A 205 -8.74 18.21 -3.44
CA THR A 205 -8.45 18.09 -4.87
C THR A 205 -9.72 18.03 -5.71
N ASN A 206 -9.64 18.47 -6.96
CA ASN A 206 -10.72 18.42 -7.94
C ASN A 206 -10.52 17.28 -8.94
N GLU A 207 -9.35 17.22 -9.57
CA GLU A 207 -9.03 16.21 -10.57
C GLU A 207 -8.26 15.03 -9.96
N ILE A 208 -8.25 13.89 -10.65
CA ILE A 208 -7.51 12.70 -10.16
C ILE A 208 -5.99 12.95 -10.15
N CYS A 209 -5.46 13.68 -11.12
CA CYS A 209 -4.03 13.93 -11.24
C CYS A 209 -3.49 14.78 -10.07
N GLU A 210 -4.31 15.67 -9.51
CA GLU A 210 -3.97 16.49 -8.33
C GLU A 210 -3.77 15.65 -7.05
N THR A 211 -4.19 14.39 -7.06
CA THR A 211 -4.01 13.47 -5.92
C THR A 211 -2.66 12.74 -5.95
N LEU A 212 -1.90 12.83 -7.04
CA LEU A 212 -0.66 12.08 -7.21
C LEU A 212 0.47 12.52 -6.26
N PRO A 213 0.64 13.80 -5.91
CA PRO A 213 1.54 14.18 -4.82
C PRO A 213 1.14 13.57 -3.47
N ILE A 214 -0.18 13.45 -3.21
CA ILE A 214 -0.70 12.82 -1.98
C ILE A 214 -0.42 11.30 -1.99
N PHE A 215 -0.52 10.65 -3.16
CA PHE A 215 -0.21 9.23 -3.34
C PHE A 215 1.22 8.89 -2.91
N LEU A 216 2.17 9.79 -3.16
CA LEU A 216 3.55 9.63 -2.73
C LEU A 216 3.71 9.98 -1.23
N TYR A 217 3.18 11.14 -0.83
CA TYR A 217 3.29 11.67 0.53
C TYR A 217 2.76 10.71 1.63
N ILE A 218 1.75 9.89 1.35
CA ILE A 218 1.25 8.95 2.36
C ILE A 218 2.32 7.97 2.85
N ASN A 219 3.33 7.64 2.02
CA ASN A 219 4.40 6.73 2.42
C ASN A 219 5.39 7.41 3.36
N GLU A 220 5.61 8.71 3.24
CA GLU A 220 6.38 9.51 4.20
C GLU A 220 5.71 9.55 5.58
N ILE A 221 4.39 9.67 5.60
CA ILE A 221 3.62 9.56 6.84
C ILE A 221 3.68 8.13 7.42
N CYS A 222 3.66 7.11 6.57
CA CYS A 222 3.83 5.72 7.02
C CYS A 222 5.19 5.53 7.69
N GLU A 223 6.27 6.01 7.06
CA GLU A 223 7.63 5.98 7.60
C GLU A 223 7.71 6.71 8.95
N CYS A 224 7.22 7.96 9.00
CA CYS A 224 7.16 8.76 10.23
C CYS A 224 6.39 8.05 11.36
N ALA A 225 5.31 7.34 11.02
CA ALA A 225 4.49 6.60 11.99
C ALA A 225 5.06 5.22 12.34
N GLY A 226 6.11 4.74 11.67
CA GLY A 226 6.59 3.37 11.79
C GLY A 226 5.50 2.35 11.39
N LEU A 227 4.83 2.63 10.27
CA LEU A 227 3.88 1.74 9.60
C LEU A 227 4.48 1.33 8.26
N PRO A 228 4.31 0.06 7.80
CA PRO A 228 4.82 -0.32 6.50
C PRO A 228 4.20 0.52 5.38
N ARG A 229 5.01 0.85 4.36
CA ARG A 229 4.58 1.62 3.19
C ARG A 229 3.36 0.98 2.51
N MET A 230 2.52 1.82 1.92
CA MET A 230 1.31 1.43 1.21
C MET A 230 1.54 1.52 -0.31
N MET A 231 0.92 0.62 -1.06
CA MET A 231 0.99 0.61 -2.51
C MET A 231 -0.38 0.32 -3.13
N PHE A 232 -0.78 1.13 -4.12
CA PHE A 232 -2.04 0.95 -4.84
C PHE A 232 -1.83 1.03 -6.34
N LYS A 233 -2.46 0.12 -7.09
CA LYS A 233 -2.50 0.20 -8.55
C LYS A 233 -3.33 1.40 -8.99
N ASP A 234 -3.14 1.85 -10.23
CA ASP A 234 -3.85 2.99 -10.81
C ASP A 234 -5.39 2.88 -10.70
N ALA A 235 -5.95 1.71 -11.00
CA ALA A 235 -7.39 1.47 -10.85
C ALA A 235 -7.85 1.52 -9.38
N GLN A 236 -7.07 0.93 -8.47
CA GLN A 236 -7.38 0.94 -7.04
C GLN A 236 -7.32 2.36 -6.47
N TRP A 237 -6.35 3.16 -6.89
CA TRP A 237 -6.25 4.55 -6.47
C TRP A 237 -7.44 5.39 -6.92
N ARG A 238 -7.91 5.21 -8.17
CA ARG A 238 -9.14 5.85 -8.66
C ARG A 238 -10.34 5.49 -7.80
N GLU A 239 -10.49 4.22 -7.44
CA GLU A 239 -11.57 3.76 -6.55
C GLU A 239 -11.45 4.34 -5.14
N ILE A 240 -10.24 4.49 -4.59
CA ILE A 240 -10.01 5.18 -3.31
C ILE A 240 -10.46 6.64 -3.39
N VAL A 241 -10.04 7.36 -4.42
CA VAL A 241 -10.38 8.77 -4.63
C VAL A 241 -11.89 8.94 -4.79
N ASP A 242 -12.54 8.07 -5.56
CA ASP A 242 -14.00 8.05 -5.71
C ASP A 242 -14.70 7.73 -4.38
N CYS A 243 -14.19 6.76 -3.61
CA CYS A 243 -14.73 6.43 -2.30
C CYS A 243 -14.65 7.63 -1.34
N VAL A 244 -13.52 8.34 -1.33
CA VAL A 244 -13.32 9.53 -0.49
C VAL A 244 -14.24 10.68 -0.92
N ARG A 245 -14.33 10.97 -2.22
CA ARG A 245 -15.16 12.06 -2.75
C ARG A 245 -16.67 11.82 -2.55
N ASN A 246 -17.09 10.57 -2.54
CA ASN A 246 -18.49 10.18 -2.32
C ASN A 246 -18.83 9.96 -0.83
N SER A 247 -17.86 10.05 0.08
CA SER A 247 -18.11 9.89 1.51
C SER A 247 -19.02 11.00 2.04
N SER A 248 -20.10 10.64 2.75
CA SER A 248 -21.02 11.64 3.30
C SER A 248 -20.44 12.27 4.56
N ASP A 249 -20.44 13.60 4.67
CA ASP A 249 -19.97 14.32 5.87
C ASP A 249 -20.92 14.19 7.09
N LYS A 250 -21.75 13.15 7.15
CA LYS A 250 -22.82 12.99 8.16
C LYS A 250 -22.28 12.55 9.53
N CYS A 251 -21.21 11.75 9.59
CA CYS A 251 -20.39 11.63 10.81
C CYS A 251 -18.99 12.14 10.49
N ASN A 252 -18.45 13.02 11.33
CA ASN A 252 -17.03 13.38 11.29
C ASN A 252 -16.10 12.17 11.50
N CYS A 253 -16.65 11.03 11.94
CA CYS A 253 -15.99 9.83 12.40
C CYS A 253 -16.08 8.60 11.48
N ASP A 254 -16.80 8.69 10.36
CA ASP A 254 -17.14 7.49 9.57
C ASP A 254 -16.26 7.36 8.32
N ILE A 255 -15.24 6.50 8.42
CA ILE A 255 -14.41 6.06 7.30
C ILE A 255 -14.63 4.58 6.97
N SER A 256 -15.75 3.99 7.39
CA SER A 256 -16.01 2.55 7.31
C SER A 256 -15.98 2.02 5.88
N ALA A 257 -16.53 2.78 4.92
CA ALA A 257 -16.50 2.42 3.50
C ALA A 257 -15.06 2.35 2.96
N LEU A 258 -14.23 3.35 3.31
CA LEU A 258 -12.84 3.41 2.93
C LEU A 258 -12.04 2.26 3.55
N VAL A 259 -12.22 2.02 4.85
CA VAL A 259 -11.57 0.92 5.58
C VAL A 259 -11.91 -0.43 4.97
N ASN A 260 -13.19 -0.70 4.68
CA ASN A 260 -13.61 -1.95 4.04
C ASN A 260 -12.96 -2.17 2.67
N PHE A 261 -12.72 -1.09 1.93
CA PHE A 261 -12.09 -1.16 0.62
C PHE A 261 -10.57 -1.32 0.70
N ILE A 262 -9.91 -0.50 1.53
CA ILE A 262 -8.45 -0.42 1.60
C ILE A 262 -7.85 -1.58 2.42
N SER A 263 -8.47 -2.01 3.51
CA SER A 263 -7.89 -3.03 4.40
C SER A 263 -7.45 -4.31 3.67
N PRO A 264 -8.25 -4.93 2.78
CA PRO A 264 -7.81 -6.10 2.02
C PRO A 264 -6.60 -5.82 1.12
N LEU A 265 -6.48 -4.60 0.58
CA LEU A 265 -5.35 -4.20 -0.26
C LEU A 265 -4.08 -4.08 0.58
N LEU A 266 -4.16 -3.45 1.75
CA LEU A 266 -3.05 -3.33 2.69
C LEU A 266 -2.58 -4.69 3.20
N ILE A 267 -3.52 -5.57 3.57
CA ILE A 267 -3.19 -6.94 4.01
C ILE A 267 -2.39 -7.66 2.91
N SER A 268 -2.90 -7.64 1.67
CA SER A 268 -2.24 -8.31 0.55
C SER A 268 -0.86 -7.72 0.26
N GLU A 269 -0.67 -6.40 0.35
CA GLU A 269 0.62 -5.77 0.10
C GLU A 269 1.63 -6.10 1.20
N TRP A 270 1.24 -5.99 2.46
CA TRP A 270 2.13 -6.23 3.60
C TRP A 270 2.46 -7.72 3.79
N GLU A 271 1.52 -8.62 3.52
CA GLU A 271 1.83 -10.05 3.46
C GLU A 271 2.83 -10.36 2.34
N LYS A 272 2.65 -9.74 1.17
CA LYS A 272 3.57 -9.92 0.05
C LYS A 272 4.97 -9.38 0.34
N HIS A 273 5.06 -8.18 0.94
CA HIS A 273 6.34 -7.61 1.40
C HIS A 273 7.02 -8.56 2.39
N ARG A 274 6.29 -9.08 3.37
CA ARG A 274 6.82 -10.04 4.35
C ARG A 274 7.32 -11.32 3.68
N GLU A 275 6.59 -11.84 2.69
CA GLU A 275 7.02 -13.00 1.90
C GLU A 275 8.30 -12.71 1.12
N ASP A 276 8.41 -11.54 0.49
CA ASP A 276 9.56 -11.14 -0.30
C ASP A 276 10.81 -10.98 0.57
N VAL A 277 10.69 -10.33 1.74
CA VAL A 277 11.81 -10.21 2.71
C VAL A 277 12.30 -11.58 3.14
N LEU A 278 11.39 -12.50 3.47
CA LEU A 278 11.75 -13.84 3.94
C LEU A 278 12.13 -14.82 2.82
N TRP A 279 12.01 -14.42 1.55
CA TRP A 279 12.17 -15.31 0.42
C TRP A 279 13.57 -15.92 0.34
N ASP A 280 13.62 -17.25 0.22
CA ASP A 280 14.87 -18.02 0.12
C ASP A 280 14.95 -18.71 -1.26
N PRO A 281 15.94 -18.33 -2.11
CA PRO A 281 16.11 -18.89 -3.45
C PRO A 281 16.40 -20.39 -3.45
N GLU A 282 17.16 -20.87 -2.46
CA GLU A 282 17.58 -22.28 -2.39
C GLU A 282 16.39 -23.17 -2.00
N VAL A 283 15.61 -22.72 -1.02
CA VAL A 283 14.36 -23.38 -0.63
C VAL A 283 13.37 -23.36 -1.79
N ALA A 284 13.20 -22.23 -2.48
CA ALA A 284 12.33 -22.12 -3.64
C ALA A 284 12.75 -23.07 -4.77
N LYS A 285 14.05 -23.15 -5.07
CA LYS A 285 14.58 -24.07 -6.08
C LYS A 285 14.38 -25.53 -5.71
N LYS A 286 14.54 -25.88 -4.43
CA LYS A 286 14.29 -27.23 -3.93
C LYS A 286 12.82 -27.62 -4.05
N LEU A 287 11.90 -26.75 -3.60
CA LEU A 287 10.46 -26.97 -3.70
C LEU A 287 10.00 -27.09 -5.16
N ALA A 288 10.53 -26.25 -6.06
CA ALA A 288 10.23 -26.33 -7.48
C ALA A 288 10.66 -27.67 -8.10
N LYS A 289 11.84 -28.18 -7.71
CA LYS A 289 12.31 -29.50 -8.16
C LYS A 289 11.44 -30.63 -7.62
N GLU A 290 11.06 -30.57 -6.35
CA GLU A 290 10.20 -31.59 -5.72
C GLU A 290 8.79 -31.62 -6.34
N GLU A 291 8.24 -30.46 -6.70
CA GLU A 291 6.96 -30.34 -7.38
C GLU A 291 7.01 -30.85 -8.83
N ASP A 292 8.09 -30.58 -9.55
CA ASP A 292 8.32 -31.13 -10.90
C ASP A 292 8.47 -32.66 -10.85
N ASP A 293 9.25 -33.18 -9.89
CA ASP A 293 9.38 -34.61 -9.64
C ASP A 293 8.02 -35.25 -9.28
N ARG A 294 7.17 -34.56 -8.50
CA ARG A 294 5.82 -35.01 -8.16
C ARG A 294 4.91 -35.06 -9.39
N LYS A 295 4.82 -33.98 -10.17
CA LYS A 295 4.02 -33.92 -11.41
C LYS A 295 4.49 -34.97 -12.43
N SER A 296 5.80 -35.17 -12.53
CA SER A 296 6.41 -36.20 -13.37
C SER A 296 5.97 -37.61 -12.94
N ARG A 297 6.03 -37.93 -11.64
CA ARG A 297 5.55 -39.22 -11.10
C ARG A 297 4.06 -39.43 -11.35
N GLU A 298 3.23 -38.42 -11.13
CA GLU A 298 1.78 -38.50 -11.35
C GLU A 298 1.43 -38.70 -12.84
N ALA A 299 2.09 -37.96 -13.73
CA ALA A 299 1.94 -38.14 -15.16
C ALA A 299 2.39 -39.54 -15.63
N LEU A 300 3.47 -40.06 -15.04
CA LEU A 300 3.94 -41.41 -15.32
C LEU A 300 2.95 -42.46 -14.82
N ALA A 301 2.45 -42.33 -13.58
CA ALA A 301 1.44 -43.21 -13.02
C ALA A 301 0.14 -43.20 -13.86
N ALA A 302 -0.33 -42.03 -14.31
CA ALA A 302 -1.49 -41.91 -15.18
C ALA A 302 -1.27 -42.60 -16.55
N LYS A 303 -0.07 -42.50 -17.13
CA LYS A 303 0.28 -43.22 -18.37
C LYS A 303 0.28 -44.74 -18.19
N PHE A 304 0.68 -45.24 -17.02
CA PHE A 304 0.73 -46.68 -16.74
C PHE A 304 -0.56 -47.26 -16.14
N ALA A 305 -1.48 -46.43 -15.66
CA ALA A 305 -2.80 -46.87 -15.14
C ALA A 305 -3.63 -47.62 -16.20
N HIS A 306 -3.42 -47.35 -17.48
CA HIS A 306 -4.10 -48.05 -18.59
C HIS A 306 -3.49 -49.42 -18.91
N VAL A 307 -2.31 -49.75 -18.38
CA VAL A 307 -1.59 -51.00 -18.67
C VAL A 307 -2.03 -52.14 -17.72
N GLU A 308 -2.53 -51.83 -16.52
CA GLU A 308 -3.02 -52.85 -15.58
C GLU A 308 -4.41 -53.40 -15.93
N GLY A 309 -5.30 -52.57 -16.51
CA GLY A 309 -6.64 -53.02 -16.93
C GLY A 309 -6.64 -54.00 -18.12
N ASN A 310 -5.52 -54.16 -18.82
CA ASN A 310 -5.40 -55.04 -19.98
C ASN A 310 -4.82 -56.43 -19.64
N LYS A 311 -4.42 -56.68 -18.38
CA LYS A 311 -3.94 -58.00 -17.95
C LYS A 311 -5.08 -58.96 -17.60
N GLU A 312 -6.27 -58.46 -17.25
CA GLU A 312 -7.44 -59.31 -16.93
C GLU A 312 -8.21 -59.78 -18.18
N SER A 313 -7.95 -59.23 -19.37
CA SER A 313 -8.65 -59.62 -20.61
C SER A 313 -8.05 -60.86 -21.31
N THR A 314 -6.98 -61.44 -20.77
CA THR A 314 -6.25 -62.58 -21.39
C THR A 314 -6.35 -63.90 -20.62
N GLN A 315 -7.22 -64.00 -19.61
CA GLN A 315 -7.50 -65.24 -18.86
C GLN A 315 -8.97 -65.70 -18.99
N ALA A 316 -9.55 -65.57 -20.18
CA ALA A 316 -10.85 -66.16 -20.50
C ALA A 316 -10.86 -66.74 -21.92
N LEU A 317 -9.89 -67.61 -22.22
CA LEU A 317 -9.94 -68.56 -23.33
C LEU A 317 -9.19 -69.82 -22.89
N ASP A 318 -9.88 -70.65 -22.11
CA ASP A 318 -9.77 -72.11 -22.07
C ASP A 318 -11.10 -72.69 -21.55
#